data_AF-A0A5S5C6A9-F1
#
_entry.id   AF-A0A5S5C6A9-F1
#
_cell.length_a   1.000
_cell.length_b   1.000
_cell.length_c   1.000
_cell.angle_alpha   90.00
_cell.angle_beta   90.00
_cell.angle_gamma   90.00
#
_symmetry.space_group_name_H-M   'P 1'
#
loop_
_entity.id
_entity.type
_entity.pdbx_description
1 polymer ?
#
loop_
_entity_poly.entity_id
_entity_poly.type
_entity_poly.pdbx_seq_one_letter_code
_entity_poly.pdbx_strand_id
1 'polypeptide(L)'
;MNNGLWIILLLLVAAVWFARAAYRKRSGISGAVIGLRMLVDKERRGTSEASDLPEWESSLSLLNRHPSEYNQLNMEIGVVEAFVFYLMRHYPEDERISQLREEAAFRKDTVMGFKVNRP
;
A
#
# COMPACT_ATOMS: atom_id res chain seq x y z
N MET A 1 23.55 15.54 44.14
CA MET A 1 22.99 15.81 42.79
C MET A 1 22.32 14.54 42.30
N ASN A 2 21.00 14.56 42.13
CA ASN A 2 20.22 13.34 41.91
C ASN A 2 20.23 12.92 40.43
N ASN A 3 21.30 12.24 39.99
CA ASN A 3 21.52 11.88 38.59
C ASN A 3 20.51 10.86 38.05
N GLY A 4 19.86 10.06 38.90
CA GLY A 4 18.86 9.07 38.50
C GLY A 4 17.58 9.69 37.93
N LEU A 5 17.16 10.85 38.47
CA LEU A 5 15.97 11.56 38.00
C LEU A 5 16.14 12.07 36.56
N TRP A 6 17.36 12.50 36.21
CA TRP A 6 17.69 12.96 34.86
C TRP A 6 17.75 11.82 33.83
N ILE A 7 18.22 10.64 34.23
CA ILE A 7 18.27 9.46 33.36
C ILE A 7 16.85 8.98 33.03
N ILE A 8 15.96 8.92 34.04
CA ILE A 8 14.55 8.54 33.85
C ILE A 8 13.84 9.56 32.95
N LEU A 9 14.11 10.85 33.14
CA LEU A 9 13.56 11.91 32.31
C LEU A 9 14.02 11.80 30.84
N LEU A 10 15.29 11.52 30.61
CA LEU A 10 15.84 11.30 29.26
C LEU A 10 15.18 10.12 28.55
N LEU A 11 14.99 9.00 29.26
CA LEU A 11 14.30 7.83 28.71
C LEU A 11 12.85 8.12 28.35
N LEU A 12 12.13 8.88 29.18
CA LEU A 12 10.75 9.32 28.90
C LEU A 12 10.69 10.20 27.65
N VAL A 13 11.60 11.17 27.51
CA VAL A 13 11.65 12.04 26.33
C VAL A 13 11.96 11.24 25.07
N ALA A 14 12.91 10.31 25.13
CA ALA A 14 13.22 9.42 24.01
C ALA A 14 12.01 8.56 23.62
N ALA A 15 11.34 7.95 24.59
CA ALA A 15 10.15 7.12 24.36
C ALA A 15 9.01 7.90 23.69
N VAL A 16 8.74 9.13 24.15
CA VAL A 16 7.74 10.02 23.53
C VAL A 16 8.13 10.39 22.10
N TRP A 17 9.41 10.64 21.85
CA TRP A 17 9.90 10.96 20.51
C TRP A 17 9.74 9.77 19.54
N PHE A 18 10.10 8.57 19.98
CA PHE A 18 9.88 7.33 19.22
C PHE A 18 8.40 7.06 18.97
N ALA A 19 7.55 7.22 19.99
CA ALA A 19 6.11 7.05 19.85
C ALA A 19 5.52 8.04 18.83
N ARG A 20 5.93 9.31 18.89
CA ARG A 20 5.49 10.35 17.94
C ARG A 20 5.98 10.08 16.52
N ALA A 21 7.18 9.54 16.35
CA ALA A 21 7.70 9.14 15.03
C ALA A 21 6.93 7.94 14.46
N ALA A 22 6.63 6.94 15.30
CA ALA A 22 5.82 5.78 14.91
C ALA A 22 4.37 6.18 14.55
N TYR A 23 3.74 7.04 15.35
CA TYR A 23 2.38 7.54 15.07
C TYR A 23 2.29 8.31 13.75
N ARG A 24 3.25 9.21 13.47
CA ARG A 24 3.29 9.96 12.19
C ARG A 24 3.52 9.06 10.97
N LYS A 25 4.31 8.00 11.10
CA LYS A 25 4.45 7.01 10.03
C LYS A 25 3.13 6.27 9.78
N ARG A 26 2.43 5.88 10.85
CA ARG A 26 1.15 5.17 10.76
C ARG A 26 0.03 6.03 10.16
N SER A 27 0.02 7.35 10.39
CA SER A 27 -0.97 8.24 9.78
C SER A 27 -0.81 8.37 8.27
N GLY A 28 0.43 8.35 7.76
CA GLY A 28 0.68 8.34 6.30
C GLY A 28 0.20 7.06 5.63
N ILE A 29 0.42 5.91 6.27
CA ILE A 29 -0.02 4.60 5.76
C ILE A 29 -1.54 4.53 5.70
N SER A 30 -2.24 4.97 6.77
CA SER A 30 -3.71 5.02 6.78
C SER A 30 -4.25 5.89 5.63
N GLY A 31 -3.62 7.04 5.39
CA GLY A 31 -3.95 7.91 4.26
C GLY A 31 -3.78 7.22 2.90
N ALA A 32 -2.65 6.55 2.66
CA ALA A 32 -2.41 5.81 1.41
C ALA A 32 -3.38 4.64 1.22
N VAL A 33 -3.73 3.92 2.30
CA VAL A 33 -4.74 2.85 2.26
C VAL A 33 -6.11 3.40 1.85
N ILE A 34 -6.51 4.53 2.45
CA ILE A 34 -7.78 5.19 2.14
C ILE A 34 -7.78 5.71 0.69
N GLY A 35 -6.68 6.36 0.26
CA GLY A 35 -6.51 6.85 -1.11
C GLY A 35 -6.63 5.73 -2.15
N LEU A 36 -5.91 4.62 -1.95
CA LEU A 36 -6.03 3.46 -2.85
C LEU A 36 -7.43 2.84 -2.86
N ARG A 37 -8.13 2.79 -1.72
CA ARG A 37 -9.54 2.34 -1.71
C ARG A 37 -10.41 3.23 -2.57
N MET A 38 -10.26 4.55 -2.47
CA MET A 38 -11.02 5.49 -3.28
C MET A 38 -10.69 5.35 -4.77
N LEU A 39 -9.41 5.22 -5.11
CA LEU A 39 -8.97 5.06 -6.50
C LEU A 39 -9.45 3.74 -7.11
N VAL A 40 -9.40 2.64 -6.36
CA VAL A 40 -9.97 1.34 -6.76
C VAL A 40 -11.48 1.46 -6.97
N ASP A 41 -12.21 2.16 -6.09
CA ASP A 41 -13.65 2.37 -6.24
C ASP A 41 -13.98 3.25 -7.46
N LYS A 42 -13.21 4.33 -7.69
CA LYS A 42 -13.32 5.15 -8.91
C LYS A 42 -13.13 4.32 -10.18
N GLU A 43 -12.08 3.49 -10.22
CA GLU A 43 -11.82 2.61 -11.37
C GLU A 43 -12.96 1.63 -11.60
N ARG A 44 -13.43 0.95 -10.53
CA ARG A 44 -14.55 0.00 -10.61
C ARG A 44 -15.85 0.65 -11.08
N ARG A 45 -16.10 1.90 -10.70
CA ARG A 45 -17.26 2.70 -11.15
C ARG A 45 -17.05 3.32 -12.53
N GLY A 46 -15.85 3.19 -13.09
CA GLY A 46 -15.48 3.76 -14.38
C GLY A 46 -15.38 5.29 -14.40
N THR A 47 -15.26 5.91 -13.22
CA THR A 47 -15.10 7.35 -13.01
C THR A 47 -13.63 7.72 -12.71
N SER A 48 -12.69 6.86 -13.08
CA SER A 48 -11.27 7.15 -12.99
C SER A 48 -10.84 8.10 -14.11
N GLU A 49 -9.85 8.93 -13.82
CA GLU A 49 -9.30 9.91 -14.75
C GLU A 49 -7.79 9.72 -14.92
N ALA A 50 -7.24 10.13 -16.06
CA ALA A 50 -5.79 10.13 -16.28
C ALA A 50 -5.04 10.97 -15.22
N SER A 51 -5.70 12.02 -14.69
CA SER A 51 -5.19 12.86 -13.61
C SER A 51 -4.99 12.12 -12.28
N ASP A 52 -5.58 10.93 -12.10
CA ASP A 52 -5.45 10.14 -10.87
C ASP A 52 -4.08 9.41 -10.77
N LEU A 53 -3.28 9.35 -11.85
CA LEU A 53 -2.01 8.59 -11.90
C LEU A 53 -1.02 9.01 -10.79
N PRO A 54 -0.78 10.31 -10.51
CA PRO A 54 0.12 10.71 -9.42
C PRO A 54 -0.37 10.25 -8.04
N GLU A 55 -1.68 10.15 -7.84
CA GLU A 55 -2.27 9.69 -6.57
C GLU A 55 -2.09 8.17 -6.40
N TRP A 56 -2.24 7.42 -7.50
CA TRP A 56 -1.89 6.00 -7.55
C TRP A 56 -0.41 5.79 -7.21
N GLU A 57 0.51 6.48 -7.90
CA GLU A 57 1.94 6.29 -7.72
C GLU A 57 2.43 6.71 -6.32
N SER A 58 1.93 7.83 -5.79
CA SER A 58 2.29 8.29 -4.45
C SER A 58 1.79 7.32 -3.37
N SER A 59 0.55 6.81 -3.49
CA SER A 59 -0.02 5.88 -2.51
C SER A 59 0.63 4.49 -2.61
N LEU A 60 0.88 3.99 -3.83
CA LEU A 60 1.57 2.72 -4.06
C LEU A 60 3.02 2.78 -3.59
N SER A 61 3.77 3.84 -3.91
CA SER A 61 5.18 3.97 -3.49
C SER A 61 5.32 4.06 -1.96
N LEU A 62 4.36 4.66 -1.26
CA LEU A 62 4.33 4.68 0.19
C LEU A 62 4.05 3.28 0.75
N LEU A 63 3.04 2.57 0.23
CA LEU A 63 2.69 1.22 0.68
C LEU A 63 3.71 0.15 0.27
N ASN A 64 4.47 0.33 -0.79
CA ASN A 64 5.52 -0.60 -1.20
C ASN A 64 6.65 -0.69 -0.14
N ARG A 65 6.83 0.36 0.68
CA ARG A 65 7.73 0.34 1.85
C ARG A 65 7.17 -0.47 3.03
N HIS A 66 5.91 -0.89 2.94
CA HIS A 66 5.11 -1.56 3.96
C HIS A 66 4.45 -2.82 3.36
N PRO A 67 5.24 -3.86 3.02
CA PRO A 67 4.77 -5.00 2.22
C PRO A 67 3.65 -5.80 2.89
N SER A 68 3.58 -5.83 4.23
CA SER A 68 2.49 -6.52 4.94
C SER A 68 1.15 -5.83 4.70
N GLU A 69 1.10 -4.52 4.88
CA GLU A 69 -0.08 -3.69 4.68
C GLU A 69 -0.50 -3.65 3.22
N TYR A 70 0.48 -3.57 2.31
CA TYR A 70 0.25 -3.64 0.88
C TYR A 70 -0.36 -4.99 0.46
N ASN A 71 0.20 -6.10 0.93
CA ASN A 71 -0.32 -7.43 0.63
C ASN A 71 -1.73 -7.62 1.17
N GLN A 72 -1.97 -7.19 2.41
CA GLN A 72 -3.30 -7.25 3.03
C GLN A 72 -4.31 -6.44 2.22
N LEU A 73 -3.98 -5.19 1.86
CA LEU A 73 -4.87 -4.35 1.08
C LEU A 73 -5.12 -4.94 -0.31
N ASN A 74 -4.08 -5.44 -0.97
CA ASN A 74 -4.21 -6.06 -2.28
C ASN A 74 -5.09 -7.33 -2.23
N MET A 75 -4.99 -8.13 -1.17
CA MET A 75 -5.88 -9.29 -0.98
C MET A 75 -7.34 -8.87 -0.77
N GLU A 76 -7.58 -7.75 -0.09
CA GLU A 76 -8.92 -7.28 0.23
C GLU A 76 -9.64 -6.66 -0.98
N ILE A 77 -8.95 -5.80 -1.74
CA ILE A 77 -9.57 -4.99 -2.78
C ILE A 77 -8.96 -5.15 -4.19
N GLY A 78 -7.96 -6.01 -4.36
CA GLY A 78 -7.33 -6.25 -5.67
C GLY A 78 -6.63 -5.02 -6.24
N VAL A 79 -5.84 -4.32 -5.42
CA VAL A 79 -5.16 -3.05 -5.78
C VAL A 79 -4.34 -3.17 -7.07
N VAL A 80 -3.51 -4.21 -7.20
CA VAL A 80 -2.63 -4.41 -8.38
C VAL A 80 -3.46 -4.59 -9.64
N GLU A 81 -4.49 -5.44 -9.57
CA GLU A 81 -5.37 -5.69 -10.71
C GLU A 81 -6.13 -4.41 -11.12
N ALA A 82 -6.66 -3.66 -10.15
CA ALA A 82 -7.31 -2.39 -10.41
C ALA A 82 -6.35 -1.36 -11.02
N PHE A 83 -5.10 -1.29 -10.55
CA PHE A 83 -4.10 -0.40 -11.13
C PHE A 83 -3.71 -0.81 -12.55
N VAL A 84 -3.61 -2.11 -12.84
CA VAL A 84 -3.39 -2.61 -14.20
C VAL A 84 -4.55 -2.23 -15.12
N PHE A 85 -5.80 -2.38 -14.66
CA PHE A 85 -6.98 -1.94 -15.41
C PHE A 85 -6.98 -0.43 -15.67
N TYR A 86 -6.65 0.35 -14.64
CA TYR A 86 -6.48 1.79 -14.75
C TYR A 86 -5.44 2.16 -15.83
N LEU A 87 -4.25 1.57 -15.78
CA LEU A 87 -3.18 1.82 -16.76
C LEU A 87 -3.60 1.38 -18.17
N MET A 88 -4.20 0.21 -18.34
CA MET A 88 -4.69 -0.22 -19.66
C MET A 88 -5.73 0.74 -20.24
N ARG A 89 -6.54 1.39 -19.39
CA ARG A 89 -7.58 2.31 -19.82
C ARG A 89 -7.05 3.69 -20.19
N HIS A 90 -6.15 4.26 -19.37
CA HIS A 90 -5.70 5.64 -19.50
C HIS A 90 -4.31 5.78 -20.13
N TYR A 91 -3.49 4.73 -20.06
CA TYR A 91 -2.09 4.69 -20.50
C TYR A 91 -1.75 3.33 -21.16
N PRO A 92 -2.43 2.93 -22.25
CA PRO A 92 -2.29 1.59 -22.82
C PRO A 92 -0.88 1.26 -23.35
N GLU A 93 -0.06 2.28 -23.62
CA GLU A 93 1.32 2.15 -24.08
C GLU A 93 2.33 2.05 -22.92
N ASP A 94 1.87 2.07 -21.66
CA ASP A 94 2.75 1.97 -20.49
C ASP A 94 3.39 0.57 -20.40
N GLU A 95 4.72 0.53 -20.53
CA GLU A 95 5.52 -0.70 -20.52
C GLU A 95 5.36 -1.51 -19.21
N ARG A 96 4.97 -0.84 -18.12
CA ARG A 96 4.77 -1.48 -16.80
C ARG A 96 3.55 -2.41 -16.79
N ILE A 97 2.59 -2.23 -17.70
CA ILE A 97 1.37 -3.05 -17.77
C ILE A 97 1.72 -4.54 -17.84
N SER A 98 2.69 -4.91 -18.66
CA SER A 98 3.09 -6.31 -18.85
C SER A 98 3.65 -6.90 -17.55
N GLN A 99 4.55 -6.18 -16.88
CA GLN A 99 5.17 -6.61 -15.63
C GLN A 99 4.15 -6.72 -14.49
N LEU A 100 3.31 -5.70 -14.31
CA LEU A 100 2.29 -5.68 -13.26
C LEU A 100 1.21 -6.75 -13.47
N ARG A 101 0.93 -7.12 -14.73
CA ARG A 101 -0.01 -8.20 -15.05
C ARG A 101 0.55 -9.58 -14.69
N GLU A 102 1.84 -9.80 -14.89
CA GLU A 102 2.51 -11.03 -14.44
C GLU A 102 2.50 -11.14 -12.91
N GLU A 103 2.77 -10.04 -12.20
CA GLU A 103 2.69 -9.98 -10.74
C GLU A 103 1.27 -10.27 -10.22
N ALA A 104 0.25 -9.71 -10.88
CA ALA A 104 -1.15 -9.97 -10.56
C ALA A 104 -1.51 -11.45 -10.78
N ALA A 105 -1.07 -12.04 -11.89
CA ALA A 105 -1.32 -13.43 -12.25
C ALA A 105 -0.66 -14.40 -11.26
N PHE A 106 0.62 -14.21 -10.97
CA PHE A 106 1.38 -15.08 -10.05
C PHE A 106 0.76 -15.10 -8.64
N ARG A 107 0.22 -13.96 -8.18
CA ARG A 107 -0.47 -13.88 -6.89
C ARG A 107 -1.86 -14.51 -6.89
N LYS A 108 -2.63 -14.38 -7.98
CA LYS A 108 -3.90 -15.09 -8.12
C LYS A 108 -3.69 -16.60 -7.99
N ASP A 109 -2.65 -17.13 -8.62
CA ASP A 109 -2.28 -18.54 -8.54
C ASP A 109 -1.78 -18.92 -7.14
N THR A 110 -1.07 -18.03 -6.45
CA THR A 110 -0.61 -18.26 -5.06
C THR A 110 -1.76 -18.23 -4.05
N VAL A 111 -2.74 -17.34 -4.20
CA VAL A 111 -3.95 -17.28 -3.34
C VAL A 111 -4.83 -18.51 -3.57
N MET A 112 -4.89 -19.03 -4.81
CA MET A 112 -5.54 -20.31 -5.12
C MET A 112 -4.70 -21.54 -4.71
N GLY A 113 -3.40 -21.37 -4.49
CA GLY A 113 -2.41 -22.41 -4.16
C GLY A 113 -2.52 -23.02 -2.77
N PHE A 114 -3.36 -22.50 -1.87
CA PHE A 114 -3.64 -23.16 -0.59
C PHE A 114 -4.53 -24.40 -0.69
N LYS A 115 -5.07 -24.74 -1.87
CA LYS A 115 -5.74 -26.04 -2.09
C LYS A 115 -6.06 -26.29 -3.57
N VAL A 116 -5.09 -26.79 -4.35
CA VAL A 116 -5.42 -27.76 -5.41
C VAL A 116 -4.31 -28.79 -5.50
N ASN A 117 -4.31 -29.73 -4.54
CA ASN A 117 -3.77 -31.05 -4.81
C ASN A 117 -4.74 -31.68 -5.83
N ARG A 118 -4.37 -31.73 -7.11
CA ARG A 118 -5.06 -32.60 -8.07
C ARG A 118 -4.27 -33.91 -8.17
N PRO A 119 -4.91 -35.07 -7.99
CA PRO A 119 -4.32 -36.36 -8.34
C PRO A 119 -4.08 -36.47 -9.85
#